data_AF-A0A6P8YDG9-F1
#
_entry.id   AF-A0A6P8YDG9-F1
#
_cell.length_a   1.000
_cell.length_b   1.000
_cell.length_c   1.000
_cell.angle_alpha   90.00
_cell.angle_beta   90.00
_cell.angle_gamma   90.00
#
_symmetry.space_group_name_H-M   'P 1'
#
loop_
_entity.id
_entity.type
_entity.pdbx_description
1 polymer ?
#
loop_
_entity_poly.entity_id
_entity_poly.type
_entity_poly.pdbx_seq_one_letter_code
_entity_poly.pdbx_strand_id
1 'polypeptide(L)'
;MLRLFVLVAVLGVAAAATDYCKLCPDHVMCKYPSASPGKACKNYKKPTISASDKELIVRLHNEYRNKVALGQEKRGKNNPQPSASNMRKISWDDEIATYAQRWADQCTFEHDTCHTTKDGTVSGQNLLLGGLAPNQTKPDWTAAVKIWYEEVKDRDGSLNTKPFKKPFFQI
;
A
#
# COMPACT_ATOMS: atom_id res chain seq x y z
N MET A 1 0.72 1.50 -61.31
CA MET A 1 1.63 1.19 -60.17
C MET A 1 0.93 1.63 -58.89
N LEU A 2 0.28 0.70 -58.18
CA LEU A 2 -0.52 1.00 -57.00
C LEU A 2 0.37 0.91 -55.75
N ARG A 3 0.66 2.05 -55.09
CA ARG A 3 1.42 2.08 -53.83
C ARG A 3 0.45 1.89 -52.67
N LEU A 4 0.47 0.70 -52.08
CA LEU A 4 -0.27 0.39 -50.86
C LEU A 4 0.44 1.04 -49.67
N PHE A 5 -0.15 2.09 -49.10
CA PHE A 5 0.31 2.66 -47.83
C PHE A 5 -0.43 1.97 -46.68
N VAL A 6 0.26 1.09 -45.96
CA VAL A 6 -0.25 0.50 -44.71
C VAL A 6 -0.07 1.52 -43.59
N LEU A 7 -1.16 2.21 -43.23
CA LEU A 7 -1.22 3.05 -42.03
C LEU A 7 -1.31 2.13 -40.81
N VAL A 8 -0.16 1.88 -40.17
CA VAL A 8 -0.12 1.25 -38.85
C VAL A 8 -0.54 2.30 -37.82
N ALA A 9 -1.81 2.28 -37.42
CA ALA A 9 -2.27 3.06 -36.28
C ALA A 9 -1.67 2.44 -35.00
N VAL A 10 -0.62 3.08 -34.47
CA VAL A 10 -0.13 2.77 -33.13
C VAL A 10 -1.18 3.30 -32.15
N LEU A 11 -2.02 2.41 -31.63
CA LEU A 11 -2.89 2.71 -30.49
C LEU A 11 -1.99 2.93 -29.27
N GLY A 12 -1.59 4.17 -29.05
CA GLY A 12 -0.98 4.59 -27.79
C GLY A 12 -1.99 4.40 -26.67
N VAL A 13 -1.74 3.44 -25.78
CA VAL A 13 -2.55 3.26 -24.58
C VAL A 13 -2.21 4.37 -23.59
N ALA A 14 -2.87 5.52 -23.73
CA ALA A 14 -2.81 6.62 -22.79
C ALA A 14 -4.19 6.80 -22.14
N ALA A 15 -4.63 5.83 -21.33
CA ALA A 15 -5.97 5.86 -20.73
C ALA A 15 -6.00 5.39 -19.27
N ALA A 16 -5.02 5.81 -18.44
CA ALA A 16 -5.04 5.53 -16.99
C ALA A 16 -4.80 6.74 -16.09
N ALA A 17 -4.32 7.88 -16.61
CA ALA A 17 -3.96 9.05 -15.81
C ALA A 17 -5.10 10.08 -15.65
N THR A 18 -6.19 9.98 -16.42
CA THR A 18 -7.21 11.06 -16.54
C THR A 18 -8.31 11.05 -15.48
N ASP A 19 -8.45 9.99 -14.69
CA ASP A 19 -9.50 9.90 -13.66
C ASP A 19 -9.00 10.34 -12.28
N TYR A 20 -7.81 9.90 -11.89
CA TYR A 20 -7.24 10.18 -10.56
C TYR A 20 -6.93 11.65 -10.30
N CYS A 21 -6.54 12.40 -11.32
CA CYS A 21 -6.30 13.84 -11.20
C CYS A 21 -7.56 14.62 -10.76
N LYS A 22 -8.75 14.05 -10.94
CA LYS A 22 -10.03 14.66 -10.52
C LYS A 22 -10.35 14.41 -9.06
N LEU A 23 -9.84 13.33 -8.47
CA LEU A 23 -10.02 13.04 -7.03
C LEU A 23 -9.25 14.06 -6.20
N CYS A 24 -8.01 14.36 -6.61
CA CYS A 24 -7.18 15.41 -6.04
C CYS A 24 -6.06 15.76 -7.04
N PRO A 25 -5.67 17.04 -7.16
CA PRO A 25 -4.60 17.46 -8.09
C PRO A 25 -3.26 16.77 -7.82
N ASP A 26 -2.95 16.50 -6.55
CA ASP A 26 -1.70 15.87 -6.11
C ASP A 26 -1.81 14.34 -5.95
N HIS A 27 -2.81 13.70 -6.58
CA HIS A 27 -2.91 12.25 -6.54
C HIS A 27 -1.61 11.59 -7.02
N VAL A 28 -1.14 10.52 -6.39
CA VAL A 28 0.11 9.81 -6.79
C VAL A 28 0.12 9.50 -8.29
N MET A 29 -0.98 8.95 -8.81
CA MET A 29 -1.12 8.63 -10.24
C MET A 29 -1.22 9.86 -11.16
N CYS A 30 -1.57 11.02 -10.63
CA CYS A 30 -1.57 12.28 -11.38
C CYS A 30 -0.18 12.90 -11.42
N LYS A 31 0.48 12.97 -10.26
CA LYS A 31 1.83 13.51 -10.09
C LYS A 31 2.88 12.67 -10.82
N TYR A 32 2.67 11.36 -10.91
CA TYR A 32 3.57 10.42 -11.57
C TYR A 32 2.82 9.60 -12.64
N PRO A 33 2.55 10.19 -13.81
CA PRO A 33 1.70 9.57 -14.83
C PRO A 33 2.34 8.33 -15.47
N SER A 34 3.68 8.23 -15.49
CA SER A 34 4.41 7.04 -15.97
C SER A 34 4.91 6.18 -14.81
N ALA A 35 5.15 4.90 -15.09
CA ALA A 35 5.74 3.96 -14.11
C ALA A 35 7.28 4.07 -14.07
N SER A 36 7.82 5.20 -14.51
CA SER A 36 9.26 5.45 -14.51
C SER A 36 9.71 5.79 -13.09
N PRO A 37 10.92 5.35 -12.68
CA PRO A 37 11.44 5.70 -11.38
C PRO A 37 11.69 7.19 -11.26
N GLY A 38 11.51 7.72 -10.06
CA GLY A 38 11.81 9.11 -9.71
C GLY A 38 13.31 9.41 -9.74
N LYS A 39 13.65 10.70 -9.85
CA LYS A 39 15.05 11.17 -9.92
C LYS A 39 15.87 10.85 -8.66
N ALA A 40 15.22 10.63 -7.51
CA ALA A 40 15.89 10.27 -6.27
C ALA A 40 16.38 8.82 -6.24
N CYS A 41 15.86 7.96 -7.13
CA CYS A 41 16.28 6.57 -7.21
C CYS A 41 17.71 6.46 -7.76
N LYS A 42 18.57 5.74 -7.04
CA LYS A 42 19.93 5.39 -7.49
C LYS A 42 19.99 3.90 -7.81
N ASN A 43 20.56 3.54 -8.96
CA ASN A 43 20.67 2.15 -9.43
C ASN A 43 19.33 1.39 -9.37
N TYR A 44 18.27 2.03 -9.84
CA TYR A 44 16.90 1.51 -9.73
C TYR A 44 16.79 0.10 -10.31
N LYS A 45 16.29 -0.81 -9.49
CA LYS A 45 15.87 -2.14 -9.91
C LYS A 45 14.37 -2.23 -9.67
N LYS A 46 13.63 -2.50 -10.75
CA LYS A 46 12.19 -2.64 -10.68
C LYS A 46 11.84 -3.77 -9.70
N PRO A 47 11.09 -3.48 -8.62
CA PRO A 47 10.66 -4.53 -7.71
C PRO A 47 9.60 -5.40 -8.38
N THR A 48 9.59 -6.68 -7.99
CA THR A 48 8.56 -7.64 -8.40
C THR A 48 7.92 -8.20 -7.14
N ILE A 49 6.61 -7.99 -7.00
CA ILE A 49 5.80 -8.61 -5.96
C ILE A 49 5.06 -9.77 -6.60
N SER A 50 5.45 -11.00 -6.26
CA SER A 50 4.80 -12.21 -6.78
C SER A 50 3.43 -12.44 -6.13
N ALA A 51 2.61 -13.32 -6.71
CA ALA A 51 1.32 -13.69 -6.11
C ALA A 51 1.48 -14.26 -4.69
N SER A 52 2.51 -15.08 -4.46
CA SER A 52 2.79 -15.61 -3.12
C SER A 52 3.26 -14.55 -2.14
N ASP A 53 3.94 -13.49 -2.60
CA ASP A 53 4.27 -12.35 -1.75
C ASP A 53 3.00 -11.57 -1.36
N LYS A 54 2.07 -11.33 -2.30
CA LYS A 54 0.77 -10.68 -2.02
C LYS A 54 -0.02 -11.47 -0.96
N GLU A 55 -0.13 -12.78 -1.15
CA GLU A 55 -0.81 -13.69 -0.21
C GLU A 55 -0.14 -13.68 1.16
N LEU A 56 1.20 -13.74 1.20
CA LEU A 56 1.99 -13.68 2.44
C LEU A 56 1.72 -12.38 3.21
N ILE A 57 1.79 -11.23 2.53
CA ILE A 57 1.57 -9.92 3.15
C ILE A 57 0.17 -9.86 3.77
N VAL A 58 -0.87 -10.22 3.00
CA VAL A 58 -2.26 -10.22 3.49
C VAL A 58 -2.46 -11.19 4.65
N ARG A 59 -1.88 -12.39 4.56
CA ARG A 59 -1.96 -13.40 5.62
C ARG A 59 -1.34 -12.89 6.92
N LEU A 60 -0.13 -12.35 6.88
CA LEU A 60 0.57 -11.82 8.07
C LEU A 60 -0.25 -10.70 8.74
N HIS A 61 -0.79 -9.76 7.96
CA HIS A 61 -1.66 -8.72 8.50
C HIS A 61 -2.91 -9.31 9.16
N ASN A 62 -3.56 -10.28 8.52
CA ASN A 62 -4.75 -10.92 9.07
C ASN A 62 -4.46 -11.76 10.32
N GLU A 63 -3.31 -12.41 10.41
CA GLU A 63 -2.85 -13.14 11.61
C GLU A 63 -2.70 -12.18 12.79
N TYR A 64 -2.02 -11.05 12.60
CA TYR A 64 -1.87 -10.03 13.64
C TYR A 64 -3.19 -9.35 14.02
N ARG A 65 -4.02 -9.01 13.03
CA ARG A 65 -5.39 -8.47 13.27
C ARG A 65 -6.23 -9.45 14.10
N ASN A 66 -6.18 -10.74 13.78
CA ASN A 66 -6.89 -11.78 14.51
C ASN A 66 -6.36 -11.95 15.94
N LYS A 67 -5.03 -11.93 16.12
CA LYS A 67 -4.40 -11.99 17.45
C LYS A 67 -4.89 -10.87 18.36
N VAL A 68 -4.93 -9.63 17.86
CA VAL A 68 -5.47 -8.49 18.61
C VAL A 68 -6.98 -8.66 18.84
N ALA A 69 -7.74 -9.02 17.81
CA ALA A 69 -9.19 -9.16 17.90
C ALA A 69 -9.63 -10.17 18.97
N LEU A 70 -8.91 -11.29 19.10
CA LEU A 70 -9.13 -12.31 20.11
C LEU A 70 -8.62 -11.94 21.52
N GLY A 71 -8.05 -10.74 21.71
CA GLY A 71 -7.45 -10.32 22.98
C GLY A 71 -6.19 -11.13 23.36
N GLN A 72 -5.51 -11.70 22.37
CA GLN A 72 -4.31 -12.54 22.57
C GLN A 72 -3.01 -11.73 22.52
N GLU A 73 -3.05 -10.46 22.14
CA GLU A 73 -1.90 -9.58 22.22
C GLU A 73 -1.73 -9.04 23.65
N LYS A 74 -0.86 -9.69 24.42
CA LYS A 74 -0.60 -9.36 25.83
C LYS A 74 0.35 -8.19 26.02
N ARG A 75 0.98 -7.71 24.94
CA ARG A 75 1.88 -6.55 24.95
C ARG A 75 1.09 -5.25 24.76
N GLY A 76 1.68 -4.16 25.24
CA GLY A 76 1.12 -2.82 25.18
C GLY A 76 1.71 -1.96 26.28
N LYS A 77 1.68 -0.65 26.09
CA LYS A 77 2.02 0.29 27.16
C LYS A 77 0.87 0.30 28.17
N ASN A 78 1.20 0.22 29.46
CA ASN A 78 0.28 0.21 30.60
C ASN A 78 -0.65 -1.02 30.72
N ASN A 79 -1.22 -1.53 29.61
CA ASN A 79 -2.10 -2.69 29.56
C ASN A 79 -1.91 -3.50 28.26
N PRO A 80 -2.31 -4.79 28.24
CA PRO A 80 -2.53 -5.55 27.01
C PRO A 80 -3.44 -4.81 26.01
N GLN A 81 -3.31 -5.09 24.72
CA GLN A 81 -4.26 -4.56 23.75
C GLN A 81 -5.67 -5.16 24.00
N PRO A 82 -6.73 -4.33 23.96
CA PRO A 82 -8.09 -4.82 24.12
C PRO A 82 -8.49 -5.69 22.92
N SER A 83 -9.43 -6.62 23.15
CA SER A 83 -10.09 -7.35 22.06
C SER A 83 -10.90 -6.39 21.18
N ALA A 84 -11.19 -6.82 19.95
CA ALA A 84 -11.95 -6.02 19.00
C ALA A 84 -13.20 -6.78 18.54
N SER A 85 -14.37 -6.16 18.71
CA SER A 85 -15.66 -6.77 18.34
C SER A 85 -15.95 -6.75 16.83
N ASN A 86 -15.24 -5.95 16.03
CA ASN A 86 -15.49 -5.79 14.59
C ASN A 86 -14.18 -5.64 13.77
N MET A 87 -13.18 -6.47 14.05
CA MET A 87 -11.93 -6.49 13.27
C MET A 87 -12.09 -7.40 12.04
N ARG A 88 -12.40 -6.81 10.88
CA ARG A 88 -12.59 -7.56 9.63
C ARG A 88 -11.26 -8.06 9.04
N LYS A 89 -11.29 -9.19 8.33
CA LYS A 89 -10.16 -9.61 7.48
C LYS A 89 -9.99 -8.62 6.34
N ILE A 90 -8.74 -8.35 5.97
CA ILE A 90 -8.40 -7.57 4.77
C ILE A 90 -8.10 -8.52 3.61
N SER A 91 -8.33 -8.03 2.40
CA SER A 91 -7.94 -8.67 1.14
C SER A 91 -6.93 -7.79 0.41
N TRP A 92 -6.20 -8.38 -0.54
CA TRP A 92 -5.37 -7.62 -1.46
C TRP A 92 -6.25 -6.75 -2.37
N ASP A 93 -5.79 -5.54 -2.67
CA ASP A 93 -6.40 -4.61 -3.60
C ASP A 93 -5.35 -4.16 -4.61
N ASP A 94 -5.55 -4.49 -5.90
CA ASP A 94 -4.58 -4.17 -6.95
C ASP A 94 -4.56 -2.69 -7.32
N GLU A 95 -5.63 -1.96 -7.04
CA GLU A 95 -5.71 -0.51 -7.26
C GLU A 95 -4.79 0.21 -6.24
N ILE A 96 -4.95 -0.08 -4.96
CA ILE A 96 -4.08 0.45 -3.89
C ILE A 96 -2.63 0.02 -4.11
N ALA A 97 -2.39 -1.24 -4.48
CA ALA A 97 -1.05 -1.74 -4.76
C ALA A 97 -0.37 -0.98 -5.91
N THR A 98 -1.13 -0.59 -6.93
CA THR A 98 -0.61 0.19 -8.06
C THR A 98 -0.11 1.56 -7.61
N TYR A 99 -0.84 2.25 -6.71
CA TYR A 99 -0.44 3.56 -6.21
C TYR A 99 0.72 3.44 -5.23
N ALA A 100 0.70 2.44 -4.36
CA ALA A 100 1.77 2.16 -3.43
C ALA A 100 3.09 1.89 -4.18
N GLN A 101 3.04 1.12 -5.27
CA GLN A 101 4.21 0.91 -6.12
C GLN A 101 4.63 2.19 -6.84
N ARG A 102 3.67 2.96 -7.38
CA ARG A 102 3.96 4.24 -8.04
C ARG A 102 4.68 5.22 -7.11
N TRP A 103 4.29 5.25 -5.84
CA TRP A 103 4.93 6.06 -4.81
C TRP A 103 6.29 5.52 -4.40
N ALA A 104 6.41 4.21 -4.18
CA ALA A 104 7.69 3.56 -3.85
C ALA A 104 8.75 3.76 -4.95
N ASP A 105 8.32 3.79 -6.22
CA ASP A 105 9.19 4.05 -7.37
C ASP A 105 9.76 5.48 -7.40
N GLN A 106 9.36 6.37 -6.48
CA GLN A 106 9.94 7.71 -6.36
C GLN A 106 11.19 7.75 -5.48
N CYS A 107 11.42 6.69 -4.68
CA CYS A 107 12.55 6.57 -3.75
C CYS A 107 12.67 7.75 -2.75
N THR A 108 11.54 8.33 -2.36
CA THR A 108 11.42 9.38 -1.34
C THR A 108 10.75 8.79 -0.11
N PHE A 109 11.44 8.77 1.04
CA PHE A 109 10.90 8.19 2.27
C PHE A 109 10.04 9.21 3.03
N GLU A 110 8.85 9.45 2.50
CA GLU A 110 7.83 10.29 3.09
C GLU A 110 6.44 9.78 2.68
N HIS A 111 5.39 10.23 3.37
CA HIS A 111 4.03 9.92 2.95
C HIS A 111 3.64 10.75 1.74
N ASP A 112 2.92 10.13 0.81
CA ASP A 112 2.28 10.88 -0.26
C ASP A 112 1.10 11.72 0.28
N THR A 113 0.67 12.69 -0.50
CA THR A 113 -0.39 13.61 -0.10
C THR A 113 -1.79 13.10 -0.42
N CYS A 114 -1.94 12.21 -1.42
CA CYS A 114 -3.25 11.74 -1.86
C CYS A 114 -3.17 10.46 -2.72
N HIS A 115 -3.91 9.44 -2.30
CA HIS A 115 -4.01 8.14 -2.97
C HIS A 115 -5.43 7.53 -2.85
N THR A 116 -6.46 8.38 -2.80
CA THR A 116 -7.86 7.97 -2.75
C THR A 116 -8.21 7.06 -3.94
N THR A 117 -8.86 5.93 -3.67
CA THR A 117 -9.34 4.99 -4.71
C THR A 117 -10.46 5.61 -5.55
N LYS A 118 -10.78 5.00 -6.70
CA LYS A 118 -11.84 5.52 -7.58
C LYS A 118 -13.22 5.57 -6.94
N ASP A 119 -13.49 4.65 -6.01
CA ASP A 119 -14.75 4.61 -5.27
C ASP A 119 -14.83 5.65 -4.12
N GLY A 120 -13.80 6.50 -3.98
CA GLY A 120 -13.72 7.52 -2.95
C GLY A 120 -13.20 7.01 -1.60
N THR A 121 -12.79 5.74 -1.50
CA THR A 121 -12.20 5.21 -0.27
C THR A 121 -10.84 5.84 -0.01
N VAL A 122 -10.66 6.38 1.20
CA VAL A 122 -9.37 6.86 1.69
C VAL A 122 -8.69 5.74 2.46
N SER A 123 -7.54 5.27 1.97
CA SER A 123 -6.70 4.33 2.70
C SER A 123 -5.69 5.06 3.60
N GLY A 124 -5.08 4.31 4.54
CA GLY A 124 -3.87 4.75 5.23
C GLY A 124 -2.61 4.27 4.51
N GLN A 125 -1.44 4.59 5.06
CA GLN A 125 -0.17 4.16 4.51
C GLN A 125 0.83 3.79 5.60
N ASN A 126 1.51 2.66 5.44
CA ASN A 126 2.70 2.30 6.20
C ASN A 126 3.92 2.36 5.28
N LEU A 127 5.03 2.90 5.78
CA LEU A 127 6.29 3.00 5.04
C LEU A 127 7.39 2.22 5.76
N LEU A 128 8.29 1.64 4.98
CA LEU A 128 9.50 1.00 5.48
C LEU A 128 10.64 1.30 4.52
N LEU A 129 11.79 1.71 5.07
CA LEU A 129 13.04 1.82 4.34
C LEU A 129 14.02 0.79 4.91
N GLY A 130 14.57 -0.05 4.05
CA GLY A 130 15.49 -1.10 4.44
C GLY A 130 16.33 -1.60 3.27
N GLY A 131 17.47 -2.21 3.59
CA GLY A 131 18.32 -2.90 2.63
C GLY A 131 17.99 -4.38 2.54
N LEU A 132 18.48 -5.03 1.49
CA LEU A 132 18.51 -6.49 1.38
C LEU A 132 19.81 -7.00 2.00
N ALA A 133 19.74 -8.11 2.75
CA ALA A 133 20.93 -8.78 3.25
C ALA A 133 21.79 -9.36 2.11
N PRO A 134 23.08 -9.72 2.33
CA PRO A 134 23.86 -10.45 1.34
C PRO A 134 23.10 -11.68 0.81
N ASN A 135 23.08 -11.86 -0.51
CA ASN A 135 22.37 -12.93 -1.22
C ASN A 135 20.83 -12.88 -1.19
N GLN A 136 20.24 -11.85 -0.58
CA GLN A 136 18.80 -11.64 -0.63
C GLN A 136 18.41 -10.90 -1.91
N THR A 137 17.52 -11.50 -2.71
CA THR A 137 17.06 -10.96 -4.01
C THR A 137 15.69 -10.31 -3.94
N LYS A 138 14.95 -10.53 -2.85
CA LYS A 138 13.61 -9.96 -2.62
C LYS A 138 13.42 -9.53 -1.17
N PRO A 139 12.54 -8.56 -0.87
CA PRO A 139 12.23 -8.18 0.51
C PRO A 139 11.79 -9.37 1.36
N ASP A 140 12.18 -9.37 2.64
CA ASP A 140 11.60 -10.26 3.63
C ASP A 140 10.30 -9.64 4.13
N TRP A 141 9.20 -10.02 3.51
CA TRP A 141 7.87 -9.52 3.87
C TRP A 141 7.45 -9.91 5.29
N THR A 142 7.96 -11.02 5.82
CA THR A 142 7.70 -11.42 7.22
C THR A 142 8.34 -10.43 8.17
N ALA A 143 9.62 -10.13 7.96
CA ALA A 143 10.32 -9.12 8.76
C ALA A 143 9.69 -7.73 8.61
N ALA A 144 9.33 -7.32 7.40
CA ALA A 144 8.74 -6.02 7.13
C ALA A 144 7.41 -5.81 7.87
N VAL A 145 6.45 -6.73 7.74
CA VAL A 145 5.15 -6.64 8.43
C VAL A 145 5.32 -6.77 9.94
N LYS A 146 6.24 -7.63 10.40
CA LYS A 146 6.55 -7.80 11.82
C LYS A 146 7.06 -6.49 12.43
N ILE A 147 7.95 -5.75 11.76
CA ILE A 147 8.49 -4.48 12.28
C ILE A 147 7.38 -3.49 12.63
N TRP A 148 6.41 -3.27 11.73
CA TRP A 148 5.27 -2.41 12.04
C TRP A 148 4.42 -2.95 13.19
N TYR A 149 4.23 -4.28 13.25
CA TYR A 149 3.46 -4.87 14.33
C TYR A 149 4.17 -4.80 15.70
N GLU A 150 5.50 -4.80 15.75
CA GLU A 150 6.26 -4.70 17.00
C GLU A 150 6.03 -3.37 17.74
N GLU A 151 5.58 -2.32 17.05
CA GLU A 151 5.15 -1.05 17.65
C GLU A 151 3.99 -1.22 18.64
N VAL A 152 3.31 -2.37 18.63
CA VAL A 152 2.23 -2.69 19.58
C VAL A 152 2.67 -2.61 21.03
N LYS A 153 3.96 -2.80 21.33
CA LYS A 153 4.52 -2.65 22.69
C LYS A 153 4.42 -1.21 23.21
N ASP A 154 4.44 -0.23 22.32
CA ASP A 154 4.43 1.20 22.64
C ASP A 154 3.00 1.77 22.63
N ARG A 155 2.06 1.04 22.02
CA ARG A 155 0.64 1.40 22.01
C ARG A 155 0.01 1.21 23.39
N ASP A 156 -0.53 2.30 23.96
CA ASP A 156 -1.25 2.25 25.23
C ASP A 156 -2.55 1.43 25.14
N GLY A 157 -2.54 0.23 25.75
CA GLY A 157 -3.68 -0.71 25.72
C GLY A 157 -4.87 -0.26 26.57
N SER A 158 -4.71 0.75 27.44
CA SER A 158 -5.84 1.34 28.18
C SER A 158 -6.69 2.27 27.32
N LEU A 159 -6.11 2.79 26.23
CA LEU A 159 -6.81 3.69 25.33
C LEU A 159 -7.66 2.87 24.36
N ASN A 160 -8.97 2.88 24.57
CA ASN A 160 -9.91 2.45 23.54
C ASN A 160 -9.70 3.31 22.29
N THR A 161 -9.35 2.66 21.18
CA THR A 161 -9.54 3.29 19.88
C THR A 161 -11.03 3.53 19.74
N LYS A 162 -11.46 4.79 19.66
CA LYS A 162 -12.86 5.12 19.36
C LYS A 162 -13.26 4.28 18.14
N PRO A 163 -14.47 3.68 18.11
CA PRO A 163 -14.90 2.88 16.97
C PRO A 163 -14.62 3.63 15.66
N PHE A 164 -14.08 2.93 14.66
CA PHE A 164 -13.91 3.52 13.33
C PHE A 164 -15.26 4.06 12.87
N LYS A 165 -15.39 5.38 12.83
CA LYS A 165 -16.53 6.05 12.23
C LYS A 165 -16.24 6.08 10.74
N LYS A 166 -16.92 5.23 9.96
CA LYS A 166 -16.93 5.41 8.50
C LYS A 166 -17.27 6.89 8.25
N PRO A 167 -16.51 7.64 7.44
CA PRO A 167 -16.94 8.99 7.08
C PRO A 167 -18.37 8.90 6.55
N PHE A 168 -19.24 9.76 7.09
CA PHE A 168 -20.67 9.79 6.82
C PHE A 168 -20.92 10.21 5.36
N PHE A 169 -20.71 9.30 4.42
CA PHE A 169 -21.29 9.38 3.08
C PHE A 169 -21.72 7.97 2.67
N GLN A 170 -23.00 7.68 2.93
CA GLN A 170 -23.83 6.82 2.11
C GLN A 170 -24.56 7.77 1.16
N ILE A 171 -24.27 7.75 -0.14
CA ILE A 171 -25.16 7.39 -1.26
C ILE A 171 -24.24 6.92 -2.39
#